data_AF-A0A9Q0J6V4-F1
#
_entry.id   AF-A0A9Q0J6V4-F1
#
_cell.length_a   1.000
_cell.length_b   1.000
_cell.length_c   1.000
_cell.angle_alpha   90.00
_cell.angle_beta   90.00
_cell.angle_gamma   90.00
#
_symmetry.space_group_name_H-M   'P 1'
#
loop_
_entity.id
_entity.type
_entity.pdbx_description
1 polymer ?
#
loop_
_entity_poly.entity_id
_entity_poly.type
_entity_poly.pdbx_seq_one_letter_code
_entity_poly.pdbx_strand_id
1 'polypeptide(L)' 'MVSNMGMSSIGISIEQLLAHVYSSTEEIRYFQQLEKLLLLMIVSGYYDQEKNFKIFTYV' A
#
# COMPACT_ATOMS: atom_id res chain seq x y z
N MET A 1 -11.80 -21.57 7.31
CA MET A 1 -12.19 -20.21 6.89
C MET A 1 -10.92 -19.55 6.37
N VAL A 2 -10.80 -19.33 5.06
CA VAL A 2 -9.60 -18.71 4.48
C VAL A 2 -9.71 -17.21 4.73
N SER A 3 -8.78 -16.65 5.49
CA SER A 3 -8.67 -15.21 5.66
C SER A 3 -8.16 -14.62 4.34
N ASN A 4 -9.04 -13.98 3.57
CA ASN A 4 -8.65 -13.28 2.34
C ASN A 4 -7.89 -11.98 2.69
N MET A 5 -6.65 -12.13 3.13
CA MET A 5 -5.75 -11.01 3.37
C MET A 5 -4.81 -10.89 2.16
N GLY A 6 -4.71 -9.71 1.58
CA GLY A 6 -3.76 -9.39 0.53
C GLY A 6 -2.57 -8.64 1.09
N MET A 7 -1.42 -8.79 0.44
CA MET A 7 -0.22 -8.03 0.74
C MET A 7 0.43 -7.56 -0.55
N SER A 8 0.85 -6.30 -0.59
CA SER A 8 1.57 -5.70 -1.72
C SER A 8 2.82 -4.98 -1.21
N SER A 9 3.86 -4.91 -2.03
CA SER A 9 5.08 -4.17 -1.72
C SER A 9 5.39 -3.13 -2.79
N ILE A 10 5.77 -1.92 -2.39
CA ILE A 10 6.07 -0.80 -3.29
C ILE A 10 7.44 -0.17 -2.97
N GLY A 11 8.08 0.37 -4.02
CA GLY A 11 9.40 1.02 -3.95
C GLY A 11 9.40 2.54 -3.75
N ILE A 12 8.28 3.11 -3.32
CA ILE A 12 8.07 4.55 -3.11
C ILE A 12 7.47 4.78 -1.71
N SER A 13 7.53 6.01 -1.19
CA SER A 13 6.90 6.31 0.10
C SER A 13 5.37 6.20 0.04
N ILE A 14 4.74 5.93 1.19
CA ILE A 14 3.27 5.96 1.30
C ILE A 14 2.74 7.36 0.97
N GLU A 15 3.46 8.44 1.31
CA GLU A 15 3.02 9.79 0.92
C GLU A 15 3.05 9.97 -0.59
N GLN A 16 4.05 9.43 -1.29
CA GLN A 16 4.10 9.48 -2.76
C GLN A 16 2.97 8.66 -3.40
N LEU A 17 2.63 7.50 -2.82
CA LEU A 17 1.47 6.71 -3.24
C LEU A 17 0.17 7.50 -3.04
N LEU A 18 0.01 8.18 -1.90
CA LEU A 18 -1.21 8.89 -1.53
C LEU A 18 -1.27 10.33 -2.04
N ALA A 19 -0.21 10.87 -2.65
CA ALA A 19 -0.18 12.25 -3.14
C ALA A 19 -1.27 12.55 -4.19
N HIS A 20 -1.75 11.53 -4.90
CA HIS A 20 -2.92 11.60 -5.78
C HIS A 20 -4.18 11.12 -5.04
N VAL A 21 -4.45 11.74 -3.89
CA VAL A 21 -5.35 11.29 -2.81
C VAL A 21 -6.69 10.70 -3.30
N TYR A 22 -7.30 11.32 -4.30
CA TYR A 22 -8.58 10.88 -4.85
C TYR A 22 -8.48 9.62 -5.72
N SER A 23 -7.45 9.46 -6.56
CA SER A 23 -7.33 8.28 -7.43
C SER A 23 -6.76 7.08 -6.67
N SER A 24 -5.67 7.25 -5.93
CA SER A 24 -4.94 6.10 -5.39
C SER A 24 -5.68 5.41 -4.23
N THR A 25 -6.33 6.16 -3.35
CA THR A 25 -7.11 5.57 -2.24
C THR A 25 -8.35 4.84 -2.74
N GLU A 26 -9.03 5.40 -3.75
CA GLU A 26 -10.21 4.78 -4.36
C GLU A 26 -9.85 3.53 -5.17
N GLU A 27 -8.75 3.56 -5.92
CA GLU A 27 -8.23 2.40 -6.65
C GLU A 27 -7.81 1.26 -5.71
N ILE A 28 -7.14 1.57 -4.59
CA ILE A 28 -6.78 0.58 -3.56
C ILE A 28 -8.03 -0.07 -2.96
N ARG A 29 -9.05 0.74 -2.63
CA ARG A 29 -10.33 0.23 -2.10
C ARG A 29 -11.08 -0.60 -3.15
N TYR A 30 -11.10 -0.14 -4.39
CA TYR A 30 -11.73 -0.85 -5.51
C TYR A 30 -11.06 -2.21 -5.72
N PHE A 31 -9.73 -2.25 -5.73
CA PHE A 31 -8.96 -3.50 -5.82
C PHE A 31 -9.27 -4.44 -4.65
N GLN A 32 -9.30 -3.92 -3.41
CA GLN A 32 -9.65 -4.72 -2.23
C GLN A 32 -11.03 -5.39 -2.37
N GLN A 33 -12.02 -4.66 -2.89
CA GLN A 33 -13.37 -5.17 -3.12
C GLN A 33 -13.43 -6.20 -4.27
N LEU A 34 -12.77 -5.90 -5.40
CA LEU A 34 -12.71 -6.76 -6.57
C LEU A 34 -12.12 -8.14 -6.21
N GLU A 35 -11.02 -8.14 -5.48
CA GLU A 35 -10.31 -9.34 -5.02
C GLU A 35 -10.94 -9.98 -3.77
N LYS A 36 -12.03 -9.39 -3.24
CA LYS A 36 -12.74 -9.85 -2.04
C LYS A 36 -11.82 -10.03 -0.84
N LEU A 37 -10.90 -9.08 -0.67
CA LEU A 37 -9.94 -9.04 0.42
C LEU A 37 -10.57 -8.40 1.67
N LEU A 38 -10.49 -9.10 2.80
CA LEU A 38 -10.86 -8.56 4.11
C LEU A 38 -9.86 -7.49 4.57
N LEU A 39 -8.61 -7.61 4.16
CA LEU A 39 -7.52 -6.69 4.49
C LEU A 39 -6.56 -6.61 3.31
N LEU A 40 -6.02 -5.43 3.04
CA LEU A 40 -4.93 -5.25 2.10
C LEU A 40 -3.79 -4.49 2.79
N MET A 41 -2.70 -5.19 3.09
CA MET A 41 -1.51 -4.58 3.67
C MET A 41 -0.56 -4.14 2.55
N ILE A 42 -0.17 -2.87 2.53
CA ILE A 42 0.82 -2.32 1.61
C ILE A 42 2.09 -2.01 2.37
N VAL A 43 3.20 -2.65 2.00
CA VAL A 43 4.53 -2.39 2.55
C VAL A 43 5.30 -1.50 1.60
N SER A 44 5.70 -0.34 2.10
CA SER A 44 6.54 0.62 1.39
C SER A 44 7.98 0.45 1.86
N GLY A 45 8.89 0.20 0.92
CA GLY A 45 10.32 0.15 1.15
C GLY A 45 11.04 1.12 0.24
N TYR A 46 11.66 2.17 0.78
CA TYR A 46 12.32 3.20 -0.02
C TYR A 46 13.56 3.77 0.69
N TYR A 47 14.44 4.38 -0.08
CA TYR A 47 15.55 5.15 0.46
C TYR A 47 15.13 6.61 0.64
N ASP A 48 15.39 7.18 1.81
CA ASP A 48 15.25 8.62 2.01
C ASP A 48 16.38 9.41 1.31
N GLN A 49 16.33 10.73 1.40
CA GLN A 49 17.34 11.60 0.79
C GLN A 49 18.76 11.38 1.34
N GLU A 50 18.88 10.80 2.54
CA GLU A 50 20.14 10.46 3.19
C GLU A 50 20.62 9.04 2.85
N LYS A 51 19.92 8.34 1.95
CA LYS A 51 20.16 6.94 1.57
C LYS A 51 19.97 5.96 2.73
N ASN A 52 19.18 6.33 3.75
CA ASN A 52 18.74 5.36 4.74
C ASN A 52 17.55 4.59 4.18
N PHE A 53 17.60 3.27 4.27
CA PHE A 53 16.47 2.43 3.91
C PHE A 53 15.38 2.55 4.98
N LYS A 54 14.15 2.80 4.55
CA LYS A 54 12.96 2.90 5.40
C LYS A 54 11.93 1.86 4.98
N ILE A 55 11.26 1.28 5.98
CA ILE A 55 10.13 0.37 5.79
C ILE A 55 8.93 0.96 6.53
N PHE A 56 7.81 1.08 5.83
CA PHE A 56 6.53 1.48 6.40
C PHE A 56 5.40 0.56 5.94
N THR A 57 4.32 0.52 6.72
CA THR A 57 3.15 -0.31 6.41
C THR A 57 1.91 0.56 6.43
N TYR A 58 1.06 0.39 5.41
CA TYR A 58 -0.28 0.95 5.30
C TYR A 58 -1.29 -0.21 5.28
N VAL A 59 -2.39 -0.06 6.01
CA VAL A 59 -3.43 -1.09 6.20
C VAL A 59 -4.80 -0.48 5.95
#